data_AF-A0A7S3CD12-F1
#
_entry.id   AF-A0A7S3CD12-F1
#
_cell.length_a   1.000
_cell.length_b   1.000
_cell.length_c   1.000
_cell.angle_alpha   90.00
_cell.angle_beta   90.00
_cell.angle_gamma   90.00
#
_symmetry.space_group_name_H-M   'P 1'
#
loop_
_entity.id
_entity.type
_entity.pdbx_description
1 polymer ?
#
loop_
_entity_poly.entity_id
_entity_poly.type
_entity_poly.pdbx_seq_one_letter_code
_entity_poly.pdbx_strand_id
1 'polypeptide(L)'
;DGEAESSLDEPLPWAPAWATKLDQRHAKVSCPRGCGAQFCSQECLDRANRMHHDVLCVGPCTEDDPIYKFKTLVLERYILVFDLVAQVCVCLAKGGETEAEMTDAVPSFSRERVGSFLPFGEHARDFGDALGTYGDAMLAVAEDLRSDGDENPEDLAEDLSLVIAELFELLMATMEAKALPGARALRSWGPDFFARLATWVDVVSVGVECLSPAGRYVNGLLGGREANEILDACSRMPALGAALSALASVDGDDDDGGELDIVKIQEAHDEGDLFLPNVSGLVFSDAVASYGHSCQPSVAISFSPLDARVIVQANHAMAAGHRRTLCYRRGSETHDETLEFLHRNGMDCCSCSTCSHRAELREMEAMGGATEADLEALDRMGKIAFEEERYEDACDVYSRVVELTRADGSAWVAYGRALVNLDRWSRGYDVWR
;
A
#
# COMPACT_ATOMS: atom_id res chain seq x y z
N ASP A 1 47.41 -4.25 29.62
CA ASP A 1 46.73 -5.49 29.23
C ASP A 1 45.41 -5.59 29.96
N GLY A 2 44.33 -5.27 29.27
CA GLY A 2 42.98 -5.14 29.80
C GLY A 2 42.13 -4.43 28.77
N GLU A 3 41.98 -5.05 27.60
CA GLU A 3 41.10 -4.57 26.54
C GLU A 3 39.65 -4.69 27.02
N ALA A 4 38.96 -3.56 27.06
CA ALA A 4 37.53 -3.52 27.29
C ALA A 4 36.84 -3.96 25.99
N GLU A 5 36.41 -5.22 25.94
CA GLU A 5 35.45 -5.67 24.94
C GLU A 5 34.15 -4.87 25.11
N SER A 6 33.81 -4.05 24.11
CA SER A 6 32.52 -3.37 24.06
C SER A 6 31.43 -4.41 23.78
N SER A 7 30.59 -4.71 24.77
CA SER A 7 29.43 -5.59 24.65
C SER A 7 28.31 -4.89 23.86
N LEU A 8 28.47 -4.80 22.53
CA LEU A 8 27.41 -4.33 21.62
C LEU A 8 26.34 -5.41 21.35
N ASP A 9 26.42 -6.56 22.01
CA ASP A 9 25.50 -7.71 21.85
C ASP A 9 24.36 -7.75 22.89
N GLU A 10 24.23 -6.76 23.79
CA GLU A 10 23.09 -6.73 24.70
C GLU A 10 21.83 -6.23 23.96
N PRO A 11 20.75 -7.02 23.89
CA PRO A 11 19.51 -6.59 23.26
C PRO A 11 18.98 -5.33 23.95
N LEU A 12 18.45 -4.40 23.16
CA LEU A 12 17.90 -3.15 23.68
C LEU A 12 16.86 -3.45 24.77
N PRO A 13 16.95 -2.80 25.95
CA PRO A 13 16.21 -3.17 27.15
C PRO A 13 14.68 -2.92 27.10
N TRP A 14 14.12 -2.67 25.92
CA TRP A 14 12.71 -2.35 25.70
C TRP A 14 12.01 -3.28 24.67
N ALA A 15 12.66 -4.33 24.19
CA ALA A 15 12.04 -5.27 23.24
C ALA A 15 10.99 -6.17 23.95
N PRO A 16 9.70 -6.16 23.54
CA PRO A 16 8.63 -6.89 24.23
C PRO A 16 8.78 -8.43 24.14
N ALA A 17 8.27 -9.16 25.13
CA ALA A 17 8.31 -10.63 25.25
C ALA A 17 7.81 -11.42 24.01
N TRP A 18 6.89 -10.89 23.19
CA TRP A 18 6.49 -11.50 21.90
C TRP A 18 7.54 -11.29 20.80
N ALA A 19 8.25 -10.15 20.82
CA ALA A 19 9.44 -9.97 20.01
C ALA A 19 10.51 -10.98 20.42
N THR A 20 10.59 -11.34 21.71
CA THR A 20 11.42 -12.45 22.23
C THR A 20 10.87 -13.85 21.90
N LYS A 21 9.57 -14.03 21.63
CA LYS A 21 9.00 -15.32 21.17
C LYS A 21 9.20 -15.56 19.67
N LEU A 22 9.29 -14.51 18.87
CA LEU A 22 9.84 -14.58 17.51
C LEU A 22 11.38 -14.75 17.51
N ASP A 23 12.03 -14.44 18.63
CA ASP A 23 13.49 -14.23 18.74
C ASP A 23 14.13 -14.99 19.91
N GLN A 24 13.97 -16.33 19.92
CA GLN A 24 14.80 -17.22 20.77
C GLN A 24 15.43 -18.39 20.02
N ARG A 25 15.09 -18.63 18.76
CA ARG A 25 15.73 -19.72 17.99
C ARG A 25 16.85 -19.26 17.08
N HIS A 26 16.88 -17.99 16.70
CA HIS A 26 17.95 -17.42 15.91
C HIS A 26 18.29 -16.04 16.45
N ALA A 27 19.51 -15.86 16.96
CA ALA A 27 20.00 -14.52 17.30
C ALA A 27 19.87 -13.64 16.06
N LYS A 28 19.19 -12.49 16.17
CA LYS A 28 19.21 -11.47 15.13
C LYS A 28 20.64 -11.15 14.76
N VAL A 29 20.92 -11.10 13.46
CA VAL A 29 22.22 -10.75 12.91
C VAL A 29 22.16 -9.32 12.43
N SER A 30 22.94 -8.44 13.06
CA SER A 30 23.13 -7.06 12.59
C SER A 30 24.07 -7.05 11.39
N CYS A 31 23.87 -6.11 10.46
CA CYS A 31 24.81 -5.92 9.36
C CYS A 31 26.21 -5.58 9.89
N PRO A 32 27.26 -6.34 9.55
CA PRO A 32 28.62 -6.09 10.06
C PRO A 32 29.25 -4.81 9.52
N ARG A 33 28.62 -4.17 8.52
CA ARG A 33 29.06 -2.89 7.96
C ARG A 33 28.54 -1.68 8.75
N GLY A 34 27.69 -1.88 9.75
CA GLY A 34 27.22 -0.80 10.62
C GLY A 34 26.07 0.04 10.06
N CYS A 35 25.34 -0.41 9.04
CA CYS A 35 24.19 0.34 8.49
C CYS A 35 22.90 0.26 9.33
N GLY A 36 22.93 -0.43 10.48
CA GLY A 36 21.75 -0.62 11.33
C GLY A 36 20.74 -1.67 10.88
N ALA A 37 20.86 -2.23 9.66
CA ALA A 37 19.97 -3.29 9.19
C ALA A 37 20.11 -4.57 10.04
N GLN A 38 18.97 -5.18 10.37
CA GLN A 38 18.88 -6.42 11.16
C GLN A 38 18.25 -7.54 10.34
N PHE A 39 18.74 -8.76 10.54
CA PHE A 39 18.28 -9.96 9.85
C PHE A 39 17.94 -11.05 10.87
N CYS A 40 16.94 -11.88 10.58
CA CYS A 40 16.54 -12.94 11.53
C CYS A 40 17.54 -14.11 11.62
N SER A 41 18.51 -14.20 10.70
CA SER A 41 19.57 -15.21 10.70
C SER A 41 20.73 -14.79 9.80
N GLN A 42 21.88 -15.46 9.94
CA GLN A 42 23.01 -15.28 9.03
C GLN A 42 22.65 -15.68 7.60
N GLU A 43 21.84 -16.72 7.42
CA GLU A 43 21.35 -17.14 6.10
C GLU A 43 20.56 -16.03 5.42
N CYS A 44 19.70 -15.33 6.17
CA CYS A 44 18.96 -14.18 5.66
C CYS A 44 19.87 -12.99 5.32
N LEU A 45 20.88 -12.69 6.14
CA LEU A 45 21.89 -11.67 5.81
C LEU A 45 22.67 -12.04 4.54
N ASP A 46 23.12 -13.29 4.41
CA ASP A 46 23.87 -13.75 3.25
C ASP A 46 23.00 -13.71 1.98
N ARG A 47 21.73 -14.12 2.09
CA ARG A 47 20.75 -14.01 1.01
C ARG A 47 20.53 -12.55 0.61
N ALA A 48 20.29 -11.67 1.57
CA ALA A 48 20.13 -10.24 1.33
C ALA A 48 21.37 -9.64 0.66
N ASN A 49 22.58 -10.01 1.10
CA ASN A 49 23.83 -9.59 0.45
C ASN A 49 23.92 -10.09 -1.00
N ARG A 50 23.56 -11.35 -1.29
CA ARG A 50 23.56 -11.84 -2.67
C ARG A 50 22.60 -11.06 -3.56
N MET A 51 21.42 -10.72 -3.05
CA MET A 51 20.38 -10.05 -3.83
C MET A 51 20.64 -8.55 -4.01
N HIS A 52 20.82 -7.81 -2.91
CA HIS A 52 20.74 -6.35 -2.97
C HIS A 52 21.58 -5.59 -1.92
N HIS A 53 21.88 -6.20 -0.77
CA HIS A 53 22.26 -5.45 0.43
C HIS A 53 23.72 -5.01 0.38
N ASP A 54 24.60 -5.79 -0.25
CA ASP A 54 25.99 -5.42 -0.53
C ASP A 54 26.14 -4.15 -1.39
N VAL A 55 25.12 -3.82 -2.20
CA VAL A 55 25.06 -2.64 -3.06
C VAL A 55 24.34 -1.49 -2.36
N LEU A 56 23.22 -1.76 -1.68
CA LEU A 56 22.37 -0.73 -1.05
C LEU A 56 22.74 -0.40 0.41
N CYS A 57 23.75 -1.06 0.98
CA CYS A 57 24.19 -0.83 2.35
C CYS A 57 24.96 0.50 2.47
N VAL A 58 24.47 1.38 3.35
CA VAL A 58 25.09 2.68 3.67
C VAL A 58 26.15 2.63 4.78
N GLY A 59 26.45 1.44 5.32
CA GLY A 59 27.28 1.28 6.50
C GLY A 59 28.68 1.91 6.39
N PRO A 60 29.44 1.63 5.30
CA PRO A 60 30.76 2.21 5.10
C PRO A 60 30.72 3.51 4.28
N CYS A 61 29.53 4.08 4.03
CA CYS A 61 29.36 5.20 3.12
C CYS A 61 29.52 6.55 3.81
N THR A 62 29.89 7.57 3.04
CA THR A 62 29.91 8.98 3.45
C THR A 62 28.76 9.76 2.81
N GLU A 63 28.56 11.01 3.22
CA GLU A 63 27.55 11.90 2.64
C GLU A 63 27.72 12.16 1.13
N ASP A 64 28.93 11.92 0.61
CA ASP A 64 29.23 12.09 -0.81
C ASP A 64 28.84 10.87 -1.66
N ASP A 65 28.67 9.70 -1.05
CA ASP A 65 28.34 8.46 -1.76
C ASP A 65 26.91 8.53 -2.34
N PRO A 66 26.71 8.13 -3.61
CA PRO A 66 25.39 8.19 -4.24
C PRO A 66 24.30 7.42 -3.48
N ILE A 67 24.64 6.26 -2.89
CA ILE A 67 23.67 5.47 -2.12
C ILE A 67 23.26 6.14 -0.81
N TYR A 68 24.16 6.91 -0.18
CA TYR A 68 23.82 7.68 1.01
C TYR A 68 22.80 8.76 0.63
N LYS A 69 23.09 9.55 -0.41
CA LYS A 69 22.18 10.58 -0.94
C LYS A 69 20.84 10.00 -1.35
N PHE A 70 20.83 8.83 -2.01
CA PHE A 70 19.61 8.12 -2.38
C PHE A 70 18.76 7.82 -1.14
N LYS A 71 19.34 7.21 -0.10
CA LYS A 71 18.60 6.85 1.12
C LYS A 71 18.13 8.08 1.88
N THR A 72 18.94 9.12 1.96
CA THR A 72 18.56 10.40 2.56
C THR A 72 17.36 11.01 1.83
N LEU A 73 17.40 11.07 0.50
CA LEU A 73 16.30 11.63 -0.29
C LEU A 73 15.01 10.81 -0.16
N VAL A 74 15.10 9.47 -0.14
CA VAL A 74 13.94 8.59 0.13
C VAL A 74 13.32 8.88 1.49
N LEU A 75 14.14 9.07 2.54
CA LEU A 75 13.68 9.34 3.90
C LEU A 75 13.12 10.76 4.06
N GLU A 76 13.81 11.78 3.52
CA GLU A 76 13.40 13.19 3.59
C GLU A 76 12.08 13.44 2.86
N ARG A 77 11.80 12.67 1.81
CA ARG A 77 10.56 12.76 1.02
C ARG A 77 9.50 11.73 1.40
N TYR A 78 9.76 10.86 2.39
CA TYR A 78 8.85 9.80 2.84
C TYR A 78 8.39 8.81 1.74
N ILE A 79 9.19 8.64 0.68
CA ILE A 79 8.85 7.81 -0.50
C ILE A 79 9.45 6.40 -0.40
N LEU A 80 9.13 5.70 0.68
CA LEU A 80 9.72 4.39 1.05
C LEU A 80 9.59 3.31 -0.05
N VAL A 81 8.61 3.42 -0.93
CA VAL A 81 8.44 2.52 -2.09
C VAL A 81 9.71 2.43 -2.93
N PHE A 82 10.44 3.53 -3.09
CA PHE A 82 11.67 3.55 -3.90
C PHE A 82 12.80 2.74 -3.28
N ASP A 83 12.76 2.45 -1.99
CA ASP A 83 13.72 1.53 -1.38
C ASP A 83 13.54 0.11 -1.91
N LEU A 84 12.28 -0.32 -2.06
CA LEU A 84 11.93 -1.61 -2.62
C LEU A 84 12.17 -1.64 -4.14
N VAL A 85 11.92 -0.54 -4.84
CA VAL A 85 12.26 -0.40 -6.26
C VAL A 85 13.78 -0.53 -6.46
N ALA A 86 14.58 0.11 -5.62
CA ALA A 86 16.04 0.01 -5.69
C ALA A 86 16.52 -1.43 -5.46
N GLN A 87 15.91 -2.14 -4.52
CA GLN A 87 16.15 -3.57 -4.29
C GLN A 87 15.92 -4.37 -5.57
N VAL A 88 14.78 -4.16 -6.23
CA VAL A 88 14.44 -4.81 -7.50
C VAL A 88 15.45 -4.45 -8.61
N CYS A 89 15.80 -3.18 -8.78
CA CYS A 89 16.76 -2.75 -9.80
C CYS A 89 18.15 -3.38 -9.60
N VAL A 90 18.66 -3.42 -8.36
CA VAL A 90 19.96 -4.05 -8.06
C VAL A 90 19.93 -5.54 -8.39
N CYS A 91 18.84 -6.20 -7.99
CA CYS A 91 18.59 -7.60 -8.26
C CYS A 91 18.63 -7.91 -9.77
N LEU A 92 17.94 -7.11 -10.58
CA LEU A 92 17.94 -7.21 -12.04
C LEU A 92 19.34 -6.95 -12.63
N ALA A 93 20.04 -5.92 -12.13
CA ALA A 93 21.38 -5.60 -12.61
C ALA A 93 22.42 -6.67 -12.33
N LYS A 94 22.30 -7.40 -11.21
CA LYS A 94 23.16 -8.54 -10.90
C LYS A 94 22.91 -9.73 -11.82
N GLY A 95 21.66 -9.93 -12.24
CA GLY A 95 21.28 -10.97 -13.20
C GLY A 95 21.89 -10.77 -14.59
N GLY A 96 22.23 -9.52 -14.95
CA GLY A 96 22.81 -9.19 -16.26
C GLY A 96 21.82 -9.35 -17.41
N GLU A 97 20.53 -9.26 -17.11
CA GLU A 97 19.43 -9.48 -18.07
C GLU A 97 19.40 -8.36 -19.11
N THR A 98 19.08 -8.72 -20.35
CA THR A 98 18.94 -7.77 -21.47
C THR A 98 17.59 -7.05 -21.43
N GLU A 99 17.49 -5.89 -22.10
CA GLU A 99 16.22 -5.17 -22.25
C GLU A 99 15.12 -6.02 -22.86
N ALA A 100 15.40 -6.91 -23.82
CA ALA A 100 14.37 -7.80 -24.36
C ALA A 100 13.93 -8.87 -23.35
N GLU A 101 14.88 -9.44 -22.58
CA GLU A 101 14.57 -10.34 -21.47
C GLU A 101 13.79 -9.63 -20.36
N MET A 102 13.92 -8.31 -20.25
CA MET A 102 13.23 -7.49 -19.25
C MET A 102 11.94 -6.84 -19.72
N THR A 103 11.80 -6.40 -20.95
CA THR A 103 10.52 -5.91 -21.51
C THR A 103 9.54 -7.07 -21.64
N ASP A 104 10.03 -8.30 -21.84
CA ASP A 104 9.24 -9.51 -21.59
C ASP A 104 9.08 -9.79 -20.08
N ALA A 105 10.11 -9.60 -19.23
CA ALA A 105 10.06 -9.95 -17.78
C ALA A 105 9.48 -8.90 -16.81
N VAL A 106 9.18 -7.68 -17.23
CA VAL A 106 8.47 -6.67 -16.41
C VAL A 106 6.99 -7.02 -16.34
N PRO A 107 6.33 -7.33 -17.47
CA PRO A 107 5.03 -7.97 -17.44
C PRO A 107 5.08 -9.46 -17.04
N SER A 108 6.18 -10.16 -17.32
CA SER A 108 6.42 -11.53 -16.85
C SER A 108 7.43 -11.60 -15.70
N PHE A 109 7.19 -10.79 -14.66
CA PHE A 109 7.91 -10.82 -13.38
C PHE A 109 7.60 -12.18 -12.74
N SER A 110 8.28 -13.20 -13.24
CA SER A 110 7.81 -14.56 -13.09
C SER A 110 8.10 -15.00 -11.68
N ARG A 111 7.11 -15.71 -11.19
CA ARG A 111 7.01 -16.40 -9.92
C ARG A 111 8.38 -17.15 -9.60
N GLU A 112 9.19 -17.60 -10.58
CA GLU A 112 10.53 -18.21 -10.35
C GLU A 112 11.68 -17.23 -10.00
N ARG A 113 11.75 -16.04 -10.62
CA ARG A 113 12.82 -15.04 -10.33
C ARG A 113 12.48 -14.20 -9.12
N VAL A 114 11.22 -13.79 -8.95
CA VAL A 114 10.72 -13.27 -7.67
C VAL A 114 10.88 -14.33 -6.60
N GLY A 115 10.62 -15.61 -6.89
CA GLY A 115 10.88 -16.76 -6.01
C GLY A 115 12.29 -16.79 -5.40
N SER A 116 13.30 -16.33 -6.16
CA SER A 116 14.67 -16.17 -5.69
C SER A 116 14.90 -14.88 -4.88
N PHE A 117 14.14 -13.83 -5.18
CA PHE A 117 14.08 -12.57 -4.43
C PHE A 117 13.18 -12.62 -3.17
N LEU A 118 12.23 -13.56 -3.07
CA LEU A 118 11.40 -14.03 -1.94
C LEU A 118 10.45 -15.15 -2.46
N PRO A 119 10.13 -16.21 -1.69
CA PRO A 119 9.64 -17.49 -2.21
C PRO A 119 8.14 -17.49 -2.51
N PHE A 120 7.71 -17.31 -3.76
CA PHE A 120 6.29 -17.51 -4.07
C PHE A 120 6.04 -17.44 -5.58
N GLY A 121 5.87 -18.61 -6.23
CA GLY A 121 6.67 -18.82 -7.44
C GLY A 121 6.30 -19.67 -8.67
N GLU A 122 5.04 -19.96 -9.03
CA GLU A 122 4.68 -20.46 -10.39
C GLU A 122 3.35 -19.94 -11.01
N HIS A 123 3.28 -18.96 -11.94
CA HIS A 123 2.10 -18.52 -12.77
C HIS A 123 1.86 -17.00 -12.82
N ALA A 124 2.69 -16.27 -13.55
CA ALA A 124 2.27 -15.02 -14.20
C ALA A 124 2.49 -15.23 -15.70
N ARG A 125 1.40 -15.49 -16.42
CA ARG A 125 1.34 -15.50 -17.87
C ARG A 125 0.25 -14.52 -18.28
N ASP A 126 0.64 -13.69 -19.24
CA ASP A 126 -0.12 -12.71 -20.01
C ASP A 126 -0.35 -11.38 -19.27
N PHE A 127 0.50 -10.39 -19.59
CA PHE A 127 0.11 -9.02 -19.97
C PHE A 127 1.36 -8.17 -20.27
N GLY A 128 1.87 -8.19 -21.50
CA GLY A 128 2.87 -7.24 -21.99
C GLY A 128 2.42 -6.62 -23.31
N ASP A 129 2.25 -5.29 -23.30
CA ASP A 129 2.65 -4.31 -24.35
C ASP A 129 1.82 -3.01 -24.26
N ALA A 130 2.28 -2.05 -23.44
CA ALA A 130 2.20 -0.58 -23.66
C ALA A 130 2.40 0.18 -22.32
N LEU A 131 3.42 1.03 -22.22
CA LEU A 131 3.67 1.88 -21.04
C LEU A 131 4.05 3.31 -21.47
N GLY A 132 3.24 4.28 -21.02
CA GLY A 132 3.47 5.74 -21.00
C GLY A 132 2.20 6.43 -20.46
N THR A 133 2.19 7.56 -19.74
CA THR A 133 3.22 8.41 -19.10
C THR A 133 2.65 8.92 -17.77
N TYR A 134 3.32 8.59 -16.67
CA TYR A 134 3.67 9.32 -15.43
C TYR A 134 2.89 10.56 -14.89
N GLY A 135 2.08 11.31 -15.64
CA GLY A 135 1.52 12.60 -15.17
C GLY A 135 0.52 12.49 -14.01
N ASP A 136 -0.40 11.53 -14.06
CA ASP A 136 -1.59 11.55 -13.21
C ASP A 136 -1.49 10.66 -11.95
N ALA A 137 -0.51 9.76 -11.90
CA ALA A 137 -0.17 9.02 -10.67
C ALA A 137 0.59 9.93 -9.69
N MET A 138 1.30 10.93 -10.21
CA MET A 138 1.94 11.97 -9.43
C MET A 138 0.94 12.97 -8.85
N LEU A 139 -0.15 13.27 -9.57
CA LEU A 139 -1.28 14.05 -9.06
C LEU A 139 -1.93 13.42 -7.82
N ALA A 140 -2.04 12.10 -7.75
CA ALA A 140 -2.62 11.41 -6.59
C ALA A 140 -1.68 11.42 -5.36
N VAL A 141 -0.36 11.24 -5.57
CA VAL A 141 0.64 11.37 -4.49
C VAL A 141 0.79 12.84 -4.04
N ALA A 142 0.68 13.77 -4.99
CA ALA A 142 0.64 15.21 -4.77
C ALA A 142 -0.59 15.63 -3.95
N GLU A 143 -1.76 15.03 -4.20
CA GLU A 143 -2.99 15.26 -3.44
C GLU A 143 -2.94 14.72 -2.01
N ASP A 144 -2.20 13.62 -1.76
CA ASP A 144 -1.93 13.14 -0.41
C ASP A 144 -0.90 14.01 0.33
N LEU A 145 0.03 14.64 -0.40
CA LEU A 145 0.99 15.62 0.16
C LEU A 145 0.39 17.03 0.37
N ARG A 146 -0.82 17.29 -0.16
CA ARG A 146 -1.52 18.59 -0.09
C ARG A 146 -2.08 18.96 1.29
N SER A 147 -1.91 18.13 2.32
CA SER A 147 -2.54 18.39 3.63
C SER A 147 -2.14 19.73 4.27
N ASP A 148 -1.11 20.43 3.77
CA ASP A 148 -0.64 21.70 4.33
C ASP A 148 -0.53 22.91 3.36
N GLY A 149 -0.98 22.87 2.09
CA GLY A 149 -0.78 24.03 1.21
C GLY A 149 -1.54 24.09 -0.12
N ASP A 150 -1.87 25.33 -0.53
CA ASP A 150 -2.57 25.77 -1.75
C ASP A 150 -1.72 25.59 -3.05
N GLU A 151 -0.83 24.59 -3.09
CA GLU A 151 0.08 24.38 -4.22
C GLU A 151 -0.67 23.80 -5.44
N ASN A 152 -0.29 24.28 -6.63
CA ASN A 152 -0.82 23.82 -7.90
C ASN A 152 -0.34 22.37 -8.15
N PRO A 153 -1.24 21.41 -8.41
CA PRO A 153 -0.85 20.02 -8.65
C PRO A 153 0.16 19.82 -9.79
N GLU A 154 0.18 20.71 -10.78
CA GLU A 154 1.17 20.68 -11.88
C GLU A 154 2.59 20.95 -11.36
N ASP A 155 2.75 21.89 -10.42
CA ASP A 155 4.05 22.24 -9.84
C ASP A 155 4.59 21.08 -8.98
N LEU A 156 3.71 20.41 -8.23
CA LEU A 156 4.08 19.27 -7.39
C LEU A 156 4.42 18.01 -8.21
N ALA A 157 3.75 17.82 -9.36
CA ALA A 157 4.09 16.75 -10.30
C ALA A 157 5.46 16.99 -10.98
N GLU A 158 5.80 18.24 -11.30
CA GLU A 158 7.12 18.62 -11.81
C GLU A 158 8.21 18.35 -10.77
N ASP A 159 7.99 18.76 -9.53
CA ASP A 159 8.93 18.52 -8.42
C ASP A 159 9.18 17.03 -8.18
N LEU A 160 8.13 16.20 -8.21
CA LEU A 160 8.28 14.76 -7.99
C LEU A 160 8.97 14.07 -9.18
N SER A 161 8.73 14.52 -10.42
CA SER A 161 9.48 14.09 -11.61
C SER A 161 10.99 14.29 -11.44
N LEU A 162 11.38 15.46 -10.94
CA LEU A 162 12.78 15.78 -10.66
C LEU A 162 13.36 14.88 -9.56
N VAL A 163 12.60 14.65 -8.48
CA VAL A 163 13.00 13.75 -7.39
C VAL A 163 13.20 12.32 -7.87
N ILE A 164 12.31 11.77 -8.70
CA ILE A 164 12.46 10.43 -9.26
C ILE A 164 13.68 10.35 -10.18
N ALA A 165 13.86 11.34 -11.05
CA ALA A 165 15.03 11.39 -11.91
C ALA A 165 16.33 11.43 -11.09
N GLU A 166 16.36 12.19 -10.00
CA GLU A 166 17.50 12.26 -9.08
C GLU A 166 17.72 10.92 -8.36
N LEU A 167 16.68 10.31 -7.79
CA LEU A 167 16.76 8.98 -7.17
C LEU A 167 17.28 7.93 -8.15
N PHE A 168 16.77 7.92 -9.38
CA PHE A 168 17.22 7.02 -10.42
C PHE A 168 18.71 7.21 -10.72
N GLU A 169 19.16 8.44 -10.91
CA GLU A 169 20.57 8.75 -11.19
C GLU A 169 21.49 8.35 -10.04
N LEU A 170 21.10 8.60 -8.78
CA LEU A 170 21.85 8.20 -7.60
C LEU A 170 21.96 6.67 -7.48
N LEU A 171 20.88 5.96 -7.78
CA LEU A 171 20.86 4.50 -7.79
C LEU A 171 21.74 3.94 -8.92
N MET A 172 21.63 4.47 -10.14
CA MET A 172 22.46 4.05 -11.27
C MET A 172 23.95 4.31 -10.99
N ALA A 173 24.31 5.49 -10.46
CA ALA A 173 25.67 5.81 -10.06
C ALA A 173 26.22 4.81 -9.01
N THR A 174 25.39 4.42 -8.03
CA THR A 174 25.74 3.38 -7.05
C THR A 174 26.06 2.05 -7.73
N MET A 175 25.20 1.61 -8.63
CA MET A 175 25.30 0.31 -9.30
C MET A 175 26.49 0.25 -10.27
N GLU A 176 26.79 1.36 -10.94
CA GLU A 176 27.96 1.51 -11.81
C GLU A 176 29.26 1.55 -11.01
N ALA A 177 29.28 2.25 -9.87
CA ALA A 177 30.44 2.25 -8.97
C ALA A 177 30.75 0.84 -8.42
N LYS A 178 29.72 0.00 -8.28
CA LYS A 178 29.85 -1.43 -7.92
C LYS A 178 30.07 -2.35 -9.12
N ALA A 179 30.16 -1.80 -10.34
CA ALA A 179 30.37 -2.52 -11.59
C ALA A 179 29.35 -3.65 -11.83
N LEU A 180 28.06 -3.43 -11.50
CA LEU A 180 27.03 -4.43 -11.77
C LEU A 180 26.82 -4.61 -13.29
N PRO A 181 26.71 -5.84 -13.79
CA PRO A 181 26.71 -6.12 -15.22
C PRO A 181 25.53 -5.47 -15.97
N GLY A 182 24.34 -5.43 -15.36
CA GLY A 182 23.14 -4.83 -15.94
C GLY A 182 22.94 -3.33 -15.65
N ALA A 183 23.85 -2.66 -14.93
CA ALA A 183 23.66 -1.25 -14.56
C ALA A 183 23.50 -0.32 -15.77
N ARG A 184 24.29 -0.54 -16.83
CA ARG A 184 24.21 0.26 -18.07
C ARG A 184 22.91 0.03 -18.84
N ALA A 185 22.39 -1.20 -18.83
CA ALA A 185 21.12 -1.53 -19.47
C ALA A 185 19.97 -0.86 -18.73
N LEU A 186 19.92 -0.97 -17.39
CA LEU A 186 18.95 -0.25 -16.57
C LEU A 186 18.99 1.27 -16.77
N ARG A 187 20.19 1.85 -16.83
CA ARG A 187 20.35 3.29 -17.13
C ARG A 187 19.72 3.66 -18.47
N SER A 188 19.82 2.81 -19.49
CA SER A 188 19.22 3.09 -20.81
C SER A 188 17.70 3.05 -20.83
N TRP A 189 17.04 2.44 -19.83
CA TRP A 189 15.57 2.46 -19.71
C TRP A 189 15.03 3.75 -19.09
N GLY A 190 15.91 4.53 -18.46
CA GLY A 190 15.61 5.86 -17.95
C GLY A 190 14.72 5.87 -16.69
N PRO A 191 14.48 7.08 -16.16
CA PRO A 191 13.69 7.28 -14.94
C PRO A 191 12.22 6.88 -15.12
N ASP A 192 11.68 6.90 -16.34
CA ASP A 192 10.30 6.46 -16.61
C ASP A 192 10.09 4.98 -16.26
N PHE A 193 11.07 4.13 -16.54
CA PHE A 193 11.02 2.72 -16.12
C PHE A 193 10.98 2.61 -14.60
N PHE A 194 11.84 3.37 -13.92
CA PHE A 194 11.95 3.37 -12.46
C PHE A 194 10.65 3.85 -11.79
N ALA A 195 10.03 4.89 -12.33
CA ALA A 195 8.72 5.37 -11.89
C ALA A 195 7.62 4.31 -12.04
N ARG A 196 7.53 3.66 -13.20
CA ARG A 196 6.53 2.61 -13.45
C ARG A 196 6.70 1.41 -12.53
N LEU A 197 7.95 1.04 -12.27
CA LEU A 197 8.25 0.00 -11.30
C LEU A 197 7.80 0.41 -9.89
N ALA A 198 7.99 1.67 -9.49
CA ALA A 198 7.49 2.20 -8.22
C ALA A 198 5.97 2.12 -8.12
N THR A 199 5.24 2.56 -9.15
CA THR A 199 3.77 2.46 -9.18
C THR A 199 3.31 1.02 -9.07
N TRP A 200 3.94 0.10 -9.81
CA TRP A 200 3.59 -1.31 -9.72
C TRP A 200 3.82 -1.85 -8.32
N VAL A 201 5.00 -1.59 -7.74
CA VAL A 201 5.35 -2.01 -6.38
C VAL A 201 4.34 -1.47 -5.36
N ASP A 202 3.94 -0.21 -5.50
CA ASP A 202 2.95 0.42 -4.61
C ASP A 202 1.60 -0.29 -4.67
N VAL A 203 1.07 -0.51 -5.88
CA VAL A 203 -0.24 -1.15 -6.13
C VAL A 203 -0.32 -2.57 -5.56
N VAL A 204 0.78 -3.32 -5.62
CA VAL A 204 0.84 -4.72 -5.15
C VAL A 204 1.32 -4.85 -3.70
N SER A 205 1.74 -3.74 -3.09
CA SER A 205 2.15 -3.71 -1.69
C SER A 205 0.95 -3.48 -0.78
N VAL A 206 1.02 -4.04 0.42
CA VAL A 206 0.07 -3.77 1.49
C VAL A 206 0.73 -2.78 2.44
N GLY A 207 0.14 -1.59 2.56
CA GLY A 207 0.49 -0.68 3.64
C GLY A 207 0.31 -1.38 4.98
N VAL A 208 1.39 -1.44 5.76
CA VAL A 208 1.37 -1.98 7.12
C VAL A 208 1.70 -0.88 8.09
N GLU A 209 0.98 -0.88 9.19
CA GLU A 209 1.24 0.02 10.29
C GLU A 209 1.45 -0.85 11.52
N CYS A 210 2.69 -0.91 12.00
CA CYS A 210 3.01 -1.65 13.21
C CYS A 210 3.00 -0.67 14.38
N LEU A 211 2.08 -0.89 15.32
CA LEU A 211 2.06 -0.12 16.57
C LEU A 211 3.41 -0.24 17.27
N SER A 212 3.98 0.90 17.69
CA SER A 212 5.17 0.90 18.53
C SER A 212 4.92 0.13 19.84
N PRO A 213 5.95 -0.33 20.55
CA PRO A 213 5.75 -0.93 21.88
C PRO A 213 4.94 -0.02 22.82
N ALA A 214 5.13 1.30 22.77
CA ALA A 214 4.32 2.26 23.50
C ALA A 214 2.87 2.32 22.98
N GLY A 215 2.65 2.36 21.66
CA GLY A 215 1.32 2.29 21.05
C GLY A 215 0.57 1.02 21.44
N ARG A 216 1.26 -0.12 21.49
CA ARG A 216 0.70 -1.40 21.96
C ARG A 216 0.37 -1.38 23.45
N TYR A 217 1.21 -0.75 24.26
CA TYR A 217 0.95 -0.58 25.69
C TYR A 217 -0.32 0.23 25.93
N VAL A 218 -0.42 1.39 25.26
CA VAL A 218 -1.57 2.29 25.33
C VAL A 218 -2.87 1.61 24.89
N ASN A 219 -2.83 0.82 23.82
CA ASN A 219 -4.00 0.09 23.35
C ASN A 219 -4.33 -1.17 24.20
N GLY A 220 -3.65 -1.40 25.32
CA GLY A 220 -3.87 -2.57 26.18
C GLY A 220 -3.49 -3.91 25.55
N LEU A 221 -2.64 -3.89 24.53
CA LEU A 221 -2.29 -5.07 23.70
C LEU A 221 -1.07 -5.84 24.20
N LEU A 222 -0.41 -5.32 25.24
CA LEU A 222 0.75 -5.96 25.86
C LEU A 222 0.33 -6.78 27.08
N GLY A 223 0.89 -7.99 27.22
CA GLY A 223 0.70 -8.80 28.42
C GLY A 223 1.49 -8.23 29.61
N GLY A 224 1.16 -8.68 30.82
CA GLY A 224 1.72 -8.10 32.06
C GLY A 224 3.25 -7.99 32.12
N ARG A 225 4.00 -8.91 31.51
CA ARG A 225 5.47 -8.80 31.44
C ARG A 225 5.92 -7.65 30.54
N GLU A 226 5.34 -7.54 29.35
CA GLU A 226 5.69 -6.53 28.34
C GLU A 226 5.27 -5.14 28.78
N ALA A 227 4.10 -5.04 29.40
CA ALA A 227 3.62 -3.84 30.05
C ALA A 227 4.60 -3.36 31.15
N ASN A 228 5.09 -4.28 31.98
CA ASN A 228 6.10 -3.96 33.00
C ASN A 228 7.44 -3.53 32.38
N GLU A 229 7.86 -4.10 31.26
CA GLU A 229 9.08 -3.69 30.54
C GLU A 229 8.97 -2.25 30.01
N ILE A 230 7.79 -1.84 29.53
CA ILE A 230 7.52 -0.45 29.14
C ILE A 230 7.51 0.48 30.35
N LEU A 231 6.84 0.10 31.44
CA LEU A 231 6.84 0.89 32.69
C LEU A 231 8.25 1.06 33.26
N ASP A 232 9.06 0.00 33.23
CA ASP A 232 10.46 0.04 33.63
C ASP A 232 11.29 0.94 32.70
N ALA A 233 11.07 0.88 31.38
CA ALA A 233 11.69 1.82 30.44
C ALA A 233 11.28 3.28 30.72
N CYS A 234 10.02 3.54 31.07
CA CYS A 234 9.54 4.86 31.47
C CYS A 234 10.23 5.37 32.74
N SER A 235 10.52 4.47 33.69
CA SER A 235 11.26 4.81 34.91
C SER A 235 12.72 5.19 34.63
N ARG A 236 13.34 4.56 33.62
CA ARG A 236 14.71 4.86 33.17
C ARG A 236 14.78 6.08 32.26
N MET A 237 13.68 6.42 31.59
CA MET A 237 13.57 7.53 30.65
C MET A 237 12.49 8.51 31.14
N PRO A 238 12.81 9.39 32.10
CA PRO A 238 11.83 10.30 32.68
C PRO A 238 11.08 11.16 31.66
N ALA A 239 11.68 11.46 30.50
CA ALA A 239 11.02 12.17 29.41
C ALA A 239 9.90 11.35 28.75
N LEU A 240 10.10 10.04 28.55
CA LEU A 240 9.07 9.12 28.04
C LEU A 240 7.97 8.92 29.09
N GLY A 241 8.37 8.73 30.36
CA GLY A 241 7.42 8.62 31.46
C GLY A 241 6.58 9.89 31.66
N ALA A 242 7.21 11.07 31.57
CA ALA A 242 6.54 12.36 31.66
C ALA A 242 5.64 12.61 30.44
N ALA A 243 6.05 12.21 29.23
CA ALA A 243 5.19 12.29 28.06
C ALA A 243 3.92 11.45 28.28
N LEU A 244 4.06 10.14 28.56
CA LEU A 244 2.92 9.25 28.81
C LEU A 244 2.05 9.71 30.00
N SER A 245 2.65 10.27 31.06
CA SER A 245 1.90 10.78 32.21
C SER A 245 1.19 12.10 31.93
N ALA A 246 1.83 13.03 31.21
CA ALA A 246 1.21 14.30 30.81
C ALA A 246 -0.01 14.03 29.93
N LEU A 247 0.10 13.05 29.03
CA LEU A 247 -0.98 12.58 28.15
C LEU A 247 -2.13 11.93 28.93
N ALA A 248 -1.84 11.20 30.01
CA ALA A 248 -2.87 10.64 30.91
C ALA A 248 -3.56 11.70 31.78
N SER A 249 -2.96 12.89 31.94
CA SER A 249 -3.46 13.98 32.78
C SER A 249 -4.24 15.06 32.03
N VAL A 250 -4.37 14.95 30.70
CA VAL A 250 -5.23 15.85 29.91
C VAL A 250 -6.69 15.46 30.21
N ASP A 251 -7.43 16.41 30.79
CA ASP A 251 -8.86 16.38 31.10
C ASP A 251 -9.36 15.58 32.31
N GLY A 252 -8.79 15.83 33.49
CA GLY A 252 -9.53 15.63 34.74
C GLY A 252 -8.91 16.37 35.90
N ASP A 253 -9.56 17.45 36.35
CA ASP A 253 -9.23 18.20 37.58
C ASP A 253 -9.47 17.38 38.88
N ASP A 254 -9.61 16.06 38.79
CA ASP A 254 -9.92 15.21 39.94
C ASP A 254 -8.61 14.65 40.53
N ASP A 255 -8.26 15.19 41.70
CA ASP A 255 -7.12 14.92 42.60
C ASP A 255 -7.10 13.48 43.18
N ASP A 256 -7.60 12.50 42.43
CA ASP A 256 -7.70 11.10 42.84
C ASP A 256 -6.48 10.32 42.31
N GLY A 257 -5.34 10.52 42.97
CA GLY A 257 -4.35 9.47 43.22
C GLY A 257 -3.90 8.58 42.05
N GLY A 258 -3.38 9.16 40.97
CA GLY A 258 -2.16 8.69 40.27
C GLY A 258 -2.11 7.27 39.73
N GLU A 259 -3.21 6.70 39.23
CA GLU A 259 -3.17 5.52 38.35
C GLU A 259 -3.29 5.98 36.89
N LEU A 260 -2.41 5.47 36.02
CA LEU A 260 -2.45 5.75 34.58
C LEU A 260 -3.78 5.24 34.01
N ASP A 261 -4.69 6.14 33.68
CA ASP A 261 -5.97 5.80 33.05
C ASP A 261 -5.75 5.48 31.57
N ILE A 262 -5.62 4.19 31.27
CA ILE A 262 -5.39 3.66 29.92
C ILE A 262 -6.48 4.14 28.94
N VAL A 263 -7.72 4.33 29.40
CA VAL A 263 -8.84 4.76 28.54
C VAL A 263 -8.59 6.17 28.01
N LYS A 264 -8.15 7.10 28.86
CA LYS A 264 -7.84 8.48 28.46
C LYS A 264 -6.67 8.56 27.47
N ILE A 265 -5.65 7.73 27.65
CA ILE A 265 -4.51 7.70 26.73
C ILE A 265 -4.95 7.17 25.35
N GLN A 266 -5.91 6.25 25.31
CA GLN A 266 -6.47 5.74 24.07
C GLN A 266 -7.36 6.79 23.37
N GLU A 267 -8.18 7.53 24.12
CA GLU A 267 -8.95 8.66 23.59
C GLU A 267 -8.04 9.75 22.99
N ALA A 268 -6.98 10.18 23.70
CA ALA A 268 -6.02 11.15 23.19
C ALA A 268 -5.23 10.66 21.95
N HIS A 269 -5.00 9.36 21.83
CA HIS A 269 -4.41 8.76 20.63
C HIS A 269 -5.39 8.79 19.44
N ASP A 270 -6.64 8.43 19.68
CA ASP A 270 -7.68 8.41 18.64
C ASP A 270 -8.06 9.83 18.18
N GLU A 271 -7.92 10.84 19.06
CA GLU A 271 -8.10 12.27 18.77
C GLU A 271 -6.87 12.93 18.12
N GLY A 272 -5.73 12.23 18.06
CA GLY A 272 -4.49 12.72 17.42
C GLY A 272 -3.60 13.60 18.30
N ASP A 273 -3.98 13.84 19.55
CA ASP A 273 -3.20 14.60 20.54
C ASP A 273 -1.97 13.81 21.04
N LEU A 274 -1.98 12.49 20.85
CA LEU A 274 -0.89 11.59 21.16
C LEU A 274 -0.29 10.92 19.92
N PHE A 275 0.85 11.44 19.46
CA PHE A 275 1.64 10.77 18.43
C PHE A 275 2.62 9.75 19.02
N LEU A 276 2.20 8.50 19.10
CA LEU A 276 3.12 7.37 19.30
C LEU A 276 3.57 6.91 17.92
N PRO A 277 4.86 7.05 17.56
CA PRO A 277 5.30 6.81 16.19
C PRO A 277 5.04 5.34 15.83
N ASN A 278 4.01 5.10 15.02
CA ASN A 278 3.79 3.80 14.44
C ASN A 278 4.86 3.57 13.37
N VAL A 279 5.30 2.32 13.24
CA VAL A 279 6.20 1.94 12.16
C VAL A 279 5.33 1.62 10.96
N SER A 280 5.13 2.63 10.12
CA SER A 280 4.53 2.44 8.80
C SER A 280 5.55 1.79 7.87
N GLY A 281 5.08 0.87 7.05
CA GLY A 281 5.89 0.15 6.08
C GLY A 281 5.05 -0.40 4.95
N LEU A 282 5.73 -1.01 3.98
CA LEU A 282 5.11 -1.71 2.87
C LEU A 282 5.45 -3.20 2.99
N VAL A 283 4.43 -4.06 2.91
CA VAL A 283 4.61 -5.50 2.86
C VAL A 283 4.20 -6.01 1.49
N PHE A 284 5.15 -6.67 0.83
CA PHE A 284 4.87 -7.44 -0.37
C PHE A 284 4.36 -8.83 0.02
N SER A 285 3.22 -9.25 -0.53
CA SER A 285 2.68 -10.59 -0.36
C SER A 285 2.34 -11.18 -1.72
N ASP A 286 2.96 -12.28 -2.10
CA ASP A 286 2.67 -12.89 -3.42
C ASP A 286 1.24 -13.40 -3.53
N ALA A 287 0.67 -13.88 -2.43
CA ALA A 287 -0.74 -14.24 -2.43
C ALA A 287 -1.58 -13.04 -2.88
N VAL A 288 -1.27 -11.85 -2.37
CA VAL A 288 -1.95 -10.59 -2.72
C VAL A 288 -1.63 -10.15 -4.15
N ALA A 289 -0.35 -10.16 -4.54
CA ALA A 289 0.09 -9.78 -5.89
C ALA A 289 -0.50 -10.70 -6.99
N SER A 290 -0.90 -11.92 -6.65
CA SER A 290 -1.55 -12.86 -7.57
C SER A 290 -3.04 -12.57 -7.85
N TYR A 291 -3.65 -11.63 -7.11
CA TYR A 291 -5.06 -11.31 -7.29
C TYR A 291 -5.21 -10.35 -8.45
N GLY A 292 -6.12 -10.64 -9.38
CA GLY A 292 -6.39 -9.72 -10.49
C GLY A 292 -7.18 -8.49 -10.04
N HIS A 293 -7.28 -7.48 -10.90
CA HIS A 293 -8.19 -6.38 -10.65
C HIS A 293 -9.67 -6.81 -10.84
N SER A 294 -10.56 -6.29 -9.99
CA SER A 294 -12.00 -6.22 -10.23
C SER A 294 -12.57 -4.99 -9.51
N CYS A 295 -13.40 -4.21 -10.21
CA CYS A 295 -14.17 -3.13 -9.57
C CYS A 295 -15.14 -3.68 -8.50
N GLN A 296 -15.50 -4.97 -8.58
CA GLN A 296 -16.19 -5.71 -7.52
C GLN A 296 -15.24 -6.80 -6.99
N PRO A 297 -14.33 -6.47 -6.06
CA PRO A 297 -13.32 -7.41 -5.61
C PRO A 297 -13.93 -8.58 -4.86
N SER A 298 -13.47 -9.80 -5.15
CA SER A 298 -13.88 -11.00 -4.42
C SER A 298 -13.27 -11.07 -3.02
N VAL A 299 -12.16 -10.36 -2.80
CA VAL A 299 -11.47 -10.32 -1.52
C VAL A 299 -11.13 -8.89 -1.10
N ALA A 300 -11.18 -8.62 0.19
CA ALA A 300 -10.59 -7.46 0.82
C ALA A 300 -9.27 -7.85 1.48
N ILE A 301 -8.34 -6.88 1.51
CA ILE A 301 -7.08 -7.01 2.24
C ILE A 301 -7.03 -5.95 3.31
N SER A 302 -6.70 -6.39 4.51
CA SER A 302 -6.36 -5.52 5.63
C SER A 302 -5.07 -6.01 6.28
N PHE A 303 -4.36 -5.10 6.94
CA PHE A 303 -3.27 -5.47 7.83
C PHE A 303 -3.79 -5.40 9.26
N SER A 304 -3.51 -6.43 10.06
CA SER A 304 -3.76 -6.38 11.50
C SER A 304 -2.48 -5.95 12.21
N PRO A 305 -2.42 -4.73 12.78
CA PRO A 305 -1.27 -4.29 13.59
C PRO A 305 -1.01 -5.19 14.80
N LEU A 306 -2.09 -5.79 15.33
CA LEU A 306 -2.05 -6.62 16.54
C LEU A 306 -1.25 -7.90 16.33
N ASP A 307 -1.55 -8.56 15.21
CA ASP A 307 -1.03 -9.88 14.88
C ASP A 307 0.12 -9.82 13.86
N ALA A 308 0.50 -8.60 13.42
CA ALA A 308 1.47 -8.34 12.37
C ALA A 308 1.23 -9.22 11.12
N ARG A 309 -0.03 -9.37 10.72
CA ARG A 309 -0.45 -10.26 9.64
C ARG A 309 -1.29 -9.54 8.60
N VAL A 310 -1.07 -9.90 7.33
CA VAL A 310 -1.98 -9.57 6.24
C VAL A 310 -3.19 -10.50 6.32
N ILE A 311 -4.37 -9.93 6.45
CA ILE A 311 -5.65 -10.62 6.45
C ILE A 311 -6.24 -10.50 5.05
N VAL A 312 -6.57 -11.65 4.46
CA VAL A 312 -7.35 -11.74 3.23
C VAL A 312 -8.73 -12.27 3.58
N GLN A 313 -9.76 -11.45 3.37
CA GLN A 313 -11.15 -11.79 3.67
C GLN A 313 -11.95 -11.85 2.38
N ALA A 314 -12.81 -12.86 2.23
CA ALA A 314 -13.75 -12.90 1.11
C ALA A 314 -14.87 -11.86 1.33
N ASN A 315 -15.17 -11.07 0.30
CA ASN A 315 -16.26 -10.09 0.37
C ASN A 315 -17.64 -10.74 0.19
N HIS A 316 -17.69 -11.91 -0.43
CA HIS A 316 -18.91 -12.69 -0.67
C HIS A 316 -18.58 -14.18 -0.74
N ALA A 317 -19.62 -15.02 -0.81
CA ALA A 317 -19.47 -16.46 -0.98
C ALA A 317 -18.77 -16.78 -2.31
N MET A 318 -17.64 -17.47 -2.26
CA MET A 318 -16.87 -17.85 -3.45
C MET A 318 -17.02 -19.34 -3.75
N ALA A 319 -17.32 -19.68 -5.00
CA ALA A 319 -17.30 -21.06 -5.47
C ALA A 319 -15.85 -21.59 -5.56
N ALA A 320 -15.69 -22.92 -5.50
CA ALA A 320 -14.39 -23.55 -5.72
C ALA A 320 -13.84 -23.19 -7.12
N GLY A 321 -12.61 -22.70 -7.17
CA GLY A 321 -11.97 -22.27 -8.42
C GLY A 321 -12.29 -20.83 -8.85
N HIS A 322 -13.10 -20.09 -8.09
CA HIS A 322 -13.33 -18.67 -8.35
C HIS A 322 -12.01 -17.88 -8.24
N ARG A 323 -11.75 -16.99 -9.21
CA ARG A 323 -10.54 -16.16 -9.22
C ARG A 323 -10.63 -15.14 -8.09
N ARG A 324 -9.51 -14.96 -7.36
CA ARG A 324 -9.41 -13.93 -6.32
C ARG A 324 -9.07 -12.60 -6.97
N THR A 325 -9.84 -11.57 -6.64
CA THR A 325 -9.67 -10.23 -7.22
C THR A 325 -9.68 -9.13 -6.17
N LEU A 326 -8.91 -8.08 -6.42
CA LEU A 326 -8.82 -6.86 -5.61
C LEU A 326 -9.27 -5.65 -6.41
N CYS A 327 -9.73 -4.61 -5.71
CA CYS A 327 -9.84 -3.30 -6.30
C CYS A 327 -8.54 -2.57 -5.99
N TYR A 328 -7.73 -2.34 -7.01
CA TYR A 328 -6.42 -1.68 -6.90
C TYR A 328 -6.53 -0.18 -6.61
N ARG A 329 -7.72 0.38 -6.80
CA ARG A 329 -8.04 1.76 -6.43
C ARG A 329 -9.19 1.71 -5.44
N ARG A 330 -8.99 2.23 -4.22
CA ARG A 330 -10.03 2.30 -3.18
C ARG A 330 -10.41 3.76 -2.98
N GLY A 331 -11.69 4.12 -3.00
CA GLY A 331 -12.12 5.49 -2.68
C GLY A 331 -13.34 6.00 -3.45
N SER A 332 -13.62 7.30 -3.26
CA SER A 332 -14.76 8.09 -3.76
C SER A 332 -14.68 8.47 -5.25
N GLU A 333 -13.89 7.75 -6.02
CA GLU A 333 -13.61 8.09 -7.41
C GLU A 333 -14.67 7.46 -8.31
N THR A 334 -14.92 8.14 -9.42
CA THR A 334 -15.80 7.66 -10.47
C THR A 334 -15.22 6.42 -11.13
N HIS A 335 -16.11 5.63 -11.73
CA HIS A 335 -15.68 4.47 -12.51
C HIS A 335 -14.76 4.84 -13.67
N ASP A 336 -14.97 6.03 -14.26
CA ASP A 336 -14.18 6.54 -15.37
C ASP A 336 -12.74 6.80 -14.93
N GLU A 337 -12.55 7.42 -13.75
CA GLU A 337 -11.23 7.58 -13.14
C GLU A 337 -10.60 6.23 -12.83
N THR A 338 -11.36 5.25 -12.34
CA THR A 338 -10.84 3.89 -12.10
C THR A 338 -10.37 3.26 -13.41
N LEU A 339 -11.19 3.27 -14.46
CA LEU A 339 -10.84 2.72 -15.78
C LEU A 339 -9.65 3.45 -16.39
N GLU A 340 -9.61 4.76 -16.29
CA GLU A 340 -8.48 5.56 -16.74
C GLU A 340 -7.22 5.18 -15.97
N PHE A 341 -7.29 5.00 -14.64
CA PHE A 341 -6.17 4.50 -13.85
C PHE A 341 -5.74 3.11 -14.31
N LEU A 342 -6.69 2.19 -14.53
CA LEU A 342 -6.37 0.84 -14.98
C LEU A 342 -5.69 0.87 -16.36
N HIS A 343 -6.30 1.56 -17.31
CA HIS A 343 -5.77 1.79 -18.65
C HIS A 343 -4.38 2.46 -18.60
N ARG A 344 -4.20 3.50 -17.77
CA ARG A 344 -2.90 4.17 -17.55
C ARG A 344 -1.83 3.22 -17.01
N ASN A 345 -2.24 2.20 -16.25
CA ASN A 345 -1.35 1.19 -15.69
C ASN A 345 -1.28 -0.08 -16.56
N GLY A 346 -1.70 -0.02 -17.84
CA GLY A 346 -1.65 -1.15 -18.77
C GLY A 346 -2.60 -2.31 -18.43
N MET A 347 -3.63 -2.04 -17.61
CA MET A 347 -4.72 -2.96 -17.31
C MET A 347 -5.90 -2.60 -18.21
N ASP A 348 -5.73 -2.85 -19.51
CA ASP A 348 -6.58 -2.24 -20.55
C ASP A 348 -8.04 -2.70 -20.53
N CYS A 349 -8.38 -3.72 -19.74
CA CYS A 349 -9.77 -4.16 -19.62
C CYS A 349 -10.01 -4.81 -18.25
N CYS A 350 -10.66 -4.11 -17.31
CA CYS A 350 -11.40 -4.86 -16.30
C CYS A 350 -12.56 -5.54 -17.02
N SER A 351 -12.50 -6.87 -17.13
CA SER A 351 -13.61 -7.68 -17.65
C SER A 351 -14.63 -8.00 -16.56
N CYS A 352 -14.67 -7.21 -15.49
CA CYS A 352 -15.63 -7.34 -14.42
C CYS A 352 -17.02 -6.95 -14.91
N SER A 353 -18.06 -7.55 -14.30
CA SER A 353 -19.46 -7.28 -14.64
C SER A 353 -19.77 -5.77 -14.61
N THR A 354 -19.24 -5.03 -13.62
CA THR A 354 -19.35 -3.56 -13.54
C THR A 354 -18.82 -2.85 -14.79
N CYS A 355 -17.61 -3.18 -15.25
CA CYS A 355 -17.03 -2.53 -16.44
C CYS A 355 -17.76 -2.91 -17.73
N SER A 356 -18.11 -4.19 -17.90
CA SER A 356 -18.91 -4.62 -19.05
C SER A 356 -20.26 -3.88 -19.08
N HIS A 357 -20.91 -3.79 -17.93
CA HIS A 357 -22.19 -3.12 -17.78
C HIS A 357 -22.10 -1.61 -18.10
N ARG A 358 -21.06 -0.93 -17.61
CA ARG A 358 -20.84 0.49 -17.90
C ARG A 358 -20.41 0.74 -19.35
N ALA A 359 -19.66 -0.17 -19.96
CA ALA A 359 -19.35 -0.10 -21.39
C ALA A 359 -20.62 -0.18 -22.24
N GLU A 360 -21.54 -1.11 -21.93
CA GLU A 360 -22.86 -1.20 -22.58
C GLU A 360 -23.65 0.12 -22.44
N LEU A 361 -23.68 0.72 -21.24
CA LEU A 361 -24.34 2.01 -21.02
C LEU A 361 -23.74 3.13 -21.89
N ARG A 362 -22.41 3.23 -21.98
CA ARG A 362 -21.73 4.23 -22.82
C ARG A 362 -22.01 4.03 -24.30
N GLU A 363 -22.04 2.79 -24.79
CA GLU A 363 -22.39 2.49 -26.18
C GLU A 363 -23.82 2.93 -26.51
N MET A 364 -24.76 2.69 -25.59
CA MET A 364 -26.15 3.15 -25.73
C MET A 364 -26.24 4.69 -25.77
N GLU A 365 -25.47 5.38 -24.94
CA GLU A 365 -25.41 6.85 -24.96
C GLU A 365 -24.83 7.38 -26.27
N ALA A 366 -23.74 6.78 -26.77
CA ALA A 366 -23.09 7.15 -28.02
C ALA A 366 -24.02 6.98 -29.25
N MET A 367 -24.98 6.05 -29.19
CA MET A 367 -25.98 5.82 -30.25
C MET A 367 -27.13 6.84 -30.27
N GLY A 368 -27.08 7.89 -29.43
CA GLY A 368 -28.09 8.96 -29.41
C GLY A 368 -29.08 8.85 -28.26
N GLY A 369 -28.73 8.10 -27.21
CA GLY A 369 -29.54 7.87 -26.03
C GLY A 369 -30.48 6.67 -26.17
N ALA A 370 -30.79 6.07 -25.02
CA ALA A 370 -31.67 4.92 -24.92
C ALA A 370 -33.05 5.19 -25.56
N THR A 371 -33.42 4.32 -26.49
CA THR A 371 -34.72 4.25 -27.14
C THR A 371 -35.73 3.51 -26.26
N GLU A 372 -37.02 3.56 -26.61
CA GLU A 372 -38.04 2.75 -25.94
C GLU A 372 -37.77 1.23 -26.06
N ALA A 373 -37.08 0.80 -27.12
CA ALA A 373 -36.64 -0.59 -27.28
C ALA A 373 -35.52 -0.98 -26.29
N ASP A 374 -34.78 0.00 -25.78
CA ASP A 374 -33.68 -0.21 -24.83
C ASP A 374 -34.16 -0.28 -23.38
N LEU A 375 -35.41 0.11 -23.10
CA LEU A 375 -35.98 0.09 -21.75
C LEU A 375 -35.97 -1.30 -21.12
N GLU A 376 -36.32 -2.34 -21.89
CA GLU A 376 -36.33 -3.71 -21.38
C GLU A 376 -34.91 -4.21 -21.10
N ALA A 377 -33.92 -3.75 -21.87
CA ALA A 377 -32.51 -4.05 -21.62
C ALA A 377 -32.04 -3.34 -20.34
N LEU A 378 -32.32 -2.05 -20.19
CA LEU A 378 -31.98 -1.27 -19.00
C LEU A 378 -32.66 -1.85 -17.74
N ASP A 379 -33.95 -2.18 -17.79
CA ASP A 379 -34.63 -2.79 -16.63
C ASP A 379 -34.00 -4.13 -16.23
N ARG A 380 -33.67 -5.00 -17.19
CA ARG A 380 -32.94 -6.25 -16.91
C ARG A 380 -31.56 -5.98 -16.31
N MET A 381 -30.82 -5.02 -16.86
CA MET A 381 -29.49 -4.66 -16.36
C MET A 381 -29.55 -4.11 -14.94
N GLY A 382 -30.51 -3.23 -14.65
CA GLY A 382 -30.74 -2.67 -13.32
C GLY A 382 -31.12 -3.74 -12.30
N LYS A 383 -31.92 -4.75 -12.70
CA LYS A 383 -32.26 -5.91 -11.87
C LYS A 383 -31.05 -6.76 -11.56
N ILE A 384 -30.25 -7.11 -12.57
CA ILE A 384 -29.02 -7.89 -12.38
C ILE A 384 -28.07 -7.13 -11.45
N ALA A 385 -27.84 -5.84 -11.69
CA ALA A 385 -27.00 -5.02 -10.82
C ALA A 385 -27.51 -4.97 -9.38
N PHE A 386 -28.82 -4.84 -9.18
CA PHE A 386 -29.43 -4.85 -7.86
C PHE A 386 -29.30 -6.20 -7.15
N GLU A 387 -29.53 -7.31 -7.86
CA GLU A 387 -29.43 -8.68 -7.32
C GLU A 387 -27.98 -9.08 -6.98
N GLU A 388 -27.00 -8.51 -7.69
CA GLU A 388 -25.56 -8.65 -7.42
C GLU A 388 -25.06 -7.66 -6.36
N GLU A 389 -25.96 -6.92 -5.71
CA GLU A 389 -25.67 -5.89 -4.70
C GLU A 389 -24.79 -4.74 -5.21
N ARG A 390 -24.73 -4.53 -6.54
CA ARG A 390 -24.06 -3.41 -7.21
C ARG A 390 -24.97 -2.18 -7.24
N TYR A 391 -25.27 -1.62 -6.07
CA TYR A 391 -26.31 -0.61 -5.92
C TYR A 391 -26.00 0.73 -6.61
N GLU A 392 -24.72 1.13 -6.78
CA GLU A 392 -24.37 2.29 -7.61
C GLU A 392 -24.71 2.06 -9.07
N ASP A 393 -24.29 0.92 -9.64
CA ASP A 393 -24.62 0.57 -11.02
C ASP A 393 -26.14 0.47 -11.22
N ALA A 394 -26.85 -0.14 -10.26
CA ALA A 394 -28.31 -0.19 -10.28
C ALA A 394 -28.93 1.22 -10.24
N CYS A 395 -28.39 2.14 -9.43
CA CYS A 395 -28.83 3.53 -9.40
C CYS A 395 -28.63 4.21 -10.76
N ASP A 396 -27.46 4.07 -11.38
CA ASP A 396 -27.15 4.67 -12.68
C ASP A 396 -28.16 4.19 -13.74
N VAL A 397 -28.42 2.89 -13.80
CA VAL A 397 -29.39 2.31 -14.74
C VAL A 397 -30.82 2.77 -14.46
N TYR A 398 -31.29 2.62 -13.22
CA TYR A 398 -32.68 2.95 -12.90
C TYR A 398 -32.95 4.45 -13.04
N SER A 399 -31.96 5.31 -12.75
CA SER A 399 -32.06 6.74 -13.01
C SER A 399 -32.36 7.02 -14.49
N ARG A 400 -31.75 6.25 -15.40
CA ARG A 400 -32.01 6.36 -16.83
C ARG A 400 -33.37 5.82 -17.24
N VAL A 401 -33.79 4.69 -16.66
CA VAL A 401 -35.14 4.14 -16.91
C VAL A 401 -36.21 5.16 -16.51
N VAL A 402 -36.10 5.78 -15.34
CA VAL A 402 -37.10 6.76 -14.88
C VAL A 402 -37.11 8.06 -15.69
N GLU A 403 -35.98 8.44 -16.30
CA GLU A 403 -35.92 9.57 -17.24
C GLU A 403 -36.73 9.30 -18.52
N LEU A 404 -36.68 8.07 -19.02
CA LEU A 404 -37.35 7.64 -20.25
C LEU A 404 -38.83 7.31 -20.01
N THR A 405 -39.15 6.64 -18.91
CA THR A 405 -40.51 6.22 -18.54
C THR A 405 -40.90 6.77 -17.18
N ARG A 406 -41.13 8.09 -17.10
CA ARG A 406 -41.56 8.76 -15.86
C ARG A 406 -42.83 8.16 -15.23
N ALA A 407 -43.67 7.48 -16.02
CA ALA A 407 -44.90 6.85 -15.54
C ALA A 407 -44.70 5.42 -14.98
N ASP A 408 -43.52 4.82 -15.15
CA ASP A 408 -43.24 3.48 -14.64
C ASP A 408 -42.90 3.53 -13.14
N GLY A 409 -43.93 3.36 -12.31
CA GLY A 409 -43.77 3.31 -10.85
C GLY A 409 -42.84 2.19 -10.38
N SER A 410 -42.67 1.10 -11.14
CA SER A 410 -41.78 0.00 -10.74
C SER A 410 -40.30 0.40 -10.85
N ALA A 411 -39.93 1.16 -11.88
CA ALA A 411 -38.59 1.72 -12.04
C ALA A 411 -38.25 2.73 -10.93
N TRP A 412 -39.18 3.61 -10.56
CA TRP A 412 -39.01 4.54 -9.42
C TRP A 412 -38.82 3.80 -8.09
N VAL A 413 -39.60 2.73 -7.86
CA VAL A 413 -39.43 1.90 -6.66
C VAL A 413 -38.05 1.26 -6.63
N ALA A 414 -37.62 0.67 -7.74
CA ALA A 414 -36.31 0.03 -7.84
C ALA A 414 -35.16 1.03 -7.67
N TYR A 415 -35.27 2.22 -8.25
CA TYR A 415 -34.29 3.30 -8.07
C TYR A 415 -34.17 3.73 -6.61
N GLY A 416 -35.30 4.02 -5.94
CA GLY A 416 -35.28 4.42 -4.54
C GLY A 416 -34.76 3.31 -3.62
N ARG A 417 -35.04 2.04 -3.94
CA ARG A 417 -34.46 0.89 -3.21
C ARG A 417 -32.94 0.84 -3.38
N ALA A 418 -32.41 1.06 -4.58
CA ALA A 418 -30.98 1.08 -4.81
C ALA A 418 -30.31 2.21 -4.01
N LEU A 419 -30.90 3.41 -3.99
CA LEU A 419 -30.42 4.56 -3.20
C LEU A 419 -30.42 4.26 -1.70
N VAL A 420 -31.45 3.60 -1.18
CA VAL A 420 -31.52 3.21 0.23
C VAL A 420 -30.43 2.21 0.60
N ASN A 421 -30.12 1.23 -0.27
CA ASN A 421 -29.03 0.28 0.00
C ASN A 421 -27.63 0.92 -0.10
N LEU A 422 -27.51 2.11 -0.69
CA LEU A 422 -26.30 2.97 -0.63
C LEU A 422 -26.30 3.93 0.57
N ASP A 423 -27.20 3.75 1.55
CA ASP A 423 -27.42 4.66 2.67
C ASP A 423 -27.77 6.12 2.26
N ARG A 424 -28.27 6.32 1.03
CA ARG A 424 -28.73 7.63 0.52
C ARG A 424 -30.23 7.82 0.81
N TRP A 425 -30.61 7.65 2.07
CA TRP A 425 -32.00 7.60 2.54
C TRP A 425 -32.87 8.79 2.10
N SER A 426 -32.34 10.01 2.19
CA SER A 426 -33.06 11.24 1.79
C SER A 426 -33.41 11.25 0.30
N ARG A 427 -32.43 10.95 -0.55
CA ARG A 427 -32.65 10.83 -2.00
C ARG A 427 -33.60 9.68 -2.33
N GLY A 428 -33.47 8.54 -1.66
CA GLY A 428 -34.37 7.39 -1.85
C GLY A 428 -35.82 7.75 -1.54
N TYR A 429 -36.07 8.48 -0.45
CA TYR A 429 -37.39 8.98 -0.09
C TYR A 429 -37.93 9.99 -1.11
N ASP A 430 -37.10 10.93 -1.56
CA ASP A 430 -37.50 11.93 -2.57
C ASP A 430 -37.90 11.29 -3.90
N VAL A 431 -37.24 10.20 -4.29
CA VAL A 431 -37.53 9.42 -5.51
C VAL A 431 -38.86 8.67 -5.42
N TRP A 432 -39.32 8.29 -4.22
CA TRP A 432 -40.61 7.60 -4.03
C TRP A 432 -41.81 8.54 -3.88
N ARG A 433 -41.59 9.83 -3.67
CA ARG A 433 -42.63 10.84 -3.45
C ARG A 433 -43.14 11.41 -4.76
#